data_AF-A0A349SAY5-F1
#
_entry.id   AF-A0A349SAY5-F1
#
_cell.length_a   1.000
_cell.length_b   1.000
_cell.length_c   1.000
_cell.angle_alpha   90.00
_cell.angle_beta   90.00
_cell.angle_gamma   90.00
#
_symmetry.space_group_name_H-M   'P 1'
#
loop_
_entity.id
_entity.type
_entity.pdbx_description
1 polymer ?
#
loop_
_entity_poly.entity_id
_entity_poly.type
_entity_poly.pdbx_seq_one_letter_code
_entity_poly.pdbx_strand_id
1 'polypeptide(L)'
;MQDPVWTSVIPPLLAIGLAIVTRQVILSLSIGLWMGAWLLGSGNPLVAIPQAIDAVINVFTDPGDTRVLVFTLVIGGLIATIEKLGGVRGFIHLLQERKWVTGPGRAQWLAFGTGVVVFIESNITLLIAGAISRPLFDRYRVSREKLAYIIDATSAPICVLIPLNAWGAVIVSLLASSGIENPIDVFIGAILLNFYAIFAVLVCALVIWSDFDIGPMRAAQKRTAEGKFLWPNATPMVDPSLIEAEQSRQPQDSAKLMLLPVLALVLSMPLGLFITGEGDLTAGSGSTSVL
;
A
#
# COMPACT_ATOMS: atom_id res chain seq x y z
N MET A 1 13.27 -4.27 30.38
CA MET A 1 12.29 -5.34 30.63
C MET A 1 12.44 -6.34 29.50
N GLN A 2 12.95 -7.54 29.77
CA GLN A 2 13.27 -8.54 28.73
C GLN A 2 12.19 -9.62 28.55
N ASP A 3 11.13 -9.59 29.35
CA ASP A 3 10.01 -10.53 29.20
C ASP A 3 8.83 -9.87 28.47
N PRO A 4 8.20 -10.54 27.48
CA PRO A 4 6.98 -10.06 26.84
C PRO A 4 5.83 -10.09 27.85
N VAL A 5 5.48 -8.92 28.40
CA VAL A 5 4.33 -8.73 29.27
C VAL A 5 3.10 -8.45 28.41
N TRP A 6 1.92 -8.96 28.80
CA TRP A 6 0.64 -8.71 28.12
C TRP A 6 0.35 -7.22 27.88
N THR A 7 0.95 -6.35 28.70
CA THR A 7 0.85 -4.89 28.58
C THR A 7 1.42 -4.35 27.26
N SER A 8 2.35 -5.04 26.61
CA SER A 8 2.92 -4.62 25.32
C SER A 8 1.89 -4.57 24.18
N VAL A 9 0.73 -5.21 24.34
CA VAL A 9 -0.37 -5.20 23.37
C VAL A 9 -1.30 -4.00 23.56
N ILE A 10 -1.22 -3.32 24.71
CA ILE A 10 -2.10 -2.17 25.02
C ILE A 10 -1.89 -1.00 24.05
N PRO A 11 -0.66 -0.53 23.75
CA PRO A 11 -0.45 0.58 22.83
C PRO A 11 -1.09 0.39 21.44
N PRO A 12 -0.86 -0.74 20.72
CA PRO A 12 -1.46 -0.94 19.41
C PRO A 12 -2.99 -1.12 19.49
N LEU A 13 -3.52 -1.82 20.50
CA LEU A 13 -4.98 -1.97 20.66
C LEU A 13 -5.67 -0.64 20.94
N LEU A 14 -5.06 0.20 21.78
CA LEU A 14 -5.56 1.53 22.08
C LEU A 14 -5.56 2.40 20.83
N ALA A 15 -4.47 2.40 20.06
CA ALA A 15 -4.38 3.13 18.81
C ALA A 15 -5.45 2.69 17.80
N ILE A 16 -5.65 1.38 17.62
CA ILE A 16 -6.67 0.85 16.71
C ILE A 16 -8.08 1.21 17.19
N GLY A 17 -8.38 0.99 18.48
CA GLY A 17 -9.69 1.30 19.05
C GLY A 17 -10.04 2.78 18.93
N LEU A 18 -9.08 3.67 19.25
CA LEU A 18 -9.26 5.10 19.09
C LEU A 18 -9.41 5.48 17.62
N ALA A 19 -8.66 4.87 16.70
CA ALA A 19 -8.76 5.20 15.28
C ALA A 19 -10.15 4.87 14.73
N ILE A 20 -10.75 3.76 15.16
CA ILE A 20 -12.11 3.36 14.77
C ILE A 20 -13.16 4.30 15.36
N VAL A 21 -13.04 4.65 16.65
CA VAL A 21 -14.04 5.48 17.36
C VAL A 21 -13.96 6.94 16.94
N THR A 22 -12.75 7.51 16.94
CA THR A 22 -12.52 8.94 16.66
C THR A 22 -12.50 9.25 15.17
N ARG A 23 -12.26 8.25 14.31
CA ARG A 23 -11.96 8.42 12.89
C ARG A 23 -10.77 9.36 12.64
N GLN A 24 -9.88 9.51 13.63
CA GLN A 24 -8.70 10.38 13.58
C GLN A 24 -7.43 9.55 13.79
N VAL A 25 -6.80 9.15 12.69
CA VAL A 25 -5.62 8.27 12.71
C VAL A 25 -4.44 8.91 13.41
N ILE A 26 -4.12 10.18 13.11
CA ILE A 26 -2.96 10.89 13.67
C ILE A 26 -3.07 10.95 15.20
N LEU A 27 -4.22 11.41 15.73
CA LEU A 27 -4.46 11.49 17.16
C LEU A 27 -4.31 10.11 17.84
N SER A 28 -4.87 9.08 17.20
CA SER A 28 -4.88 7.72 17.75
C SER A 28 -3.48 7.10 17.80
N LEU A 29 -2.67 7.32 16.76
CA LEU A 29 -1.26 6.91 16.73
C LEU A 29 -0.43 7.66 17.77
N SER A 30 -0.65 8.97 17.94
CA SER A 30 0.04 9.76 18.96
C SER A 30 -0.25 9.27 20.39
N ILE A 31 -1.52 8.93 20.67
CA ILE A 31 -1.91 8.37 21.98
C ILE A 31 -1.32 6.96 22.17
N GLY A 32 -1.32 6.13 21.13
CA GLY A 32 -0.66 4.83 21.15
C GLY A 32 0.84 4.94 21.43
N LEU A 33 1.54 5.85 20.76
CA LEU A 33 2.97 6.09 20.99
C LEU A 33 3.23 6.57 22.43
N TRP A 34 2.43 7.52 22.92
CA TRP A 34 2.51 7.96 24.31
C TRP A 34 2.30 6.82 25.30
N MET A 35 1.32 5.95 25.04
CA MET A 35 1.06 4.76 25.85
C MET A 35 2.26 3.79 25.83
N GLY A 36 2.87 3.57 24.66
CA GLY A 36 4.09 2.78 24.53
C GLY A 36 5.27 3.37 25.32
N ALA A 37 5.51 4.67 25.18
CA ALA A 37 6.53 5.38 25.94
C ALA A 37 6.29 5.30 27.45
N TRP A 38 5.03 5.41 27.88
CA TRP A 38 4.67 5.30 29.29
C TRP A 38 4.90 3.88 29.85
N LEU A 39 4.64 2.82 29.08
CA LEU A 39 4.92 1.45 29.53
C LEU A 39 6.41 1.13 29.58
N LEU A 40 7.21 1.74 28.69
CA LEU A 40 8.66 1.58 28.69
C LEU A 40 9.34 2.39 29.80
N GLY A 41 8.76 3.53 30.18
CA GLY A 41 9.19 4.33 31.32
C GLY A 41 8.69 3.76 32.65
N SER A 42 9.54 3.71 33.67
CA SER A 42 9.19 3.21 35.00
C SER A 42 8.40 4.21 35.88
N GLY A 43 7.62 5.12 35.30
CA GLY A 43 7.16 6.33 36.01
C GLY A 43 5.78 6.91 35.64
N ASN A 44 5.70 8.25 35.73
CA ASN A 44 4.49 9.07 35.65
C ASN A 44 4.03 9.27 34.18
N PRO A 45 2.73 9.12 33.86
CA PRO A 45 2.19 9.33 32.51
C PRO A 45 2.55 10.69 31.87
N LEU A 46 2.71 11.74 32.67
CA LEU A 46 3.10 13.07 32.19
C LEU A 46 4.56 13.12 31.73
N VAL A 47 5.43 12.31 32.33
CA VAL A 47 6.86 12.21 31.96
C VAL A 47 7.04 11.43 30.66
N ALA A 48 6.05 10.60 30.27
CA ALA A 48 6.06 9.88 29.01
C ALA A 48 5.79 10.76 27.78
N ILE A 49 5.24 11.96 27.97
CA ILE A 49 4.97 12.90 26.86
C ILE A 49 6.26 13.34 26.16
N PRO A 50 7.28 13.90 26.85
CA PRO A 50 8.54 14.24 26.19
C PRO A 50 9.24 13.00 25.62
N GLN A 51 9.17 11.84 26.28
CA GLN A 51 9.74 10.59 25.77
C GLN A 51 9.10 10.14 24.45
N ALA A 52 7.79 10.31 24.30
CA ALA A 52 7.09 10.02 23.06
C ALA A 52 7.50 10.98 21.94
N ILE A 53 7.71 12.26 22.26
CA ILE A 53 8.22 13.26 21.29
C ILE A 53 9.65 12.90 20.88
N ASP A 54 10.51 12.61 21.84
CA ASP A 54 11.90 12.19 21.60
C ASP A 54 11.94 10.90 20.77
N ALA A 55 11.03 9.96 20.99
CA ALA A 55 10.92 8.76 20.17
C ALA A 55 10.66 9.09 18.69
N VAL A 56 9.77 10.06 18.39
CA VAL A 56 9.55 10.53 17.01
C VAL A 56 10.80 11.17 16.43
N ILE A 57 11.49 12.01 17.21
CA ILE A 57 12.71 12.68 16.76
C ILE A 57 13.83 11.67 16.50
N ASN A 58 13.94 10.64 17.35
CA ASN A 58 14.96 9.61 17.22
C ASN A 58 14.81 8.75 15.95
N VAL A 59 13.62 8.66 15.36
CA VAL A 59 13.44 8.03 14.04
C VAL A 59 14.33 8.69 12.98
N PHE A 60 14.56 10.00 13.07
CA PHE A 60 15.45 10.72 12.14
C PHE A 60 16.94 10.46 12.40
N THR A 61 17.30 9.79 13.50
CA THR A 61 18.68 9.42 13.81
C THR A 61 19.08 8.09 13.18
N ASP A 62 18.10 7.22 12.89
CA ASP A 62 18.35 5.99 12.14
C ASP A 62 18.36 6.28 10.62
N PRO A 63 19.47 5.99 9.92
CA PRO A 63 19.56 6.22 8.49
C PRO A 63 18.55 5.38 7.68
N GLY A 64 18.18 4.18 8.13
CA GLY A 64 17.20 3.33 7.46
C GLY A 64 15.81 3.94 7.51
N ASP A 65 15.35 4.30 8.71
CA ASP A 65 14.03 4.91 8.91
C ASP A 65 13.93 6.27 8.20
N THR A 66 14.98 7.09 8.27
CA THR A 66 15.03 8.38 7.57
C THR A 66 14.91 8.22 6.06
N ARG A 67 15.57 7.21 5.48
CA ARG A 67 15.45 6.90 4.04
C ARG A 67 14.02 6.54 3.66
N VAL A 68 13.31 5.76 4.50
CA VAL A 68 11.90 5.40 4.28
C VAL A 68 10.99 6.63 4.30
N LEU A 69 11.22 7.58 5.23
CA LEU A 69 10.48 8.84 5.28
C LEU A 69 10.69 9.69 4.03
N VAL A 70 11.95 9.87 3.60
CA VAL A 70 12.29 10.62 2.39
C VAL A 70 11.66 9.97 1.16
N PHE A 71 11.77 8.64 1.04
CA PHE A 71 11.16 7.89 -0.04
C PHE A 71 9.65 8.13 -0.12
N THR A 72 8.94 8.01 1.00
CA THR A 72 7.49 8.22 1.06
C THR A 72 7.10 9.62 0.57
N LEU A 73 7.88 10.64 0.92
CA LEU A 73 7.67 12.02 0.48
C LEU A 73 7.89 12.19 -1.03
N VAL A 74 9.00 11.66 -1.56
CA VAL A 74 9.36 11.73 -2.99
C VAL A 74 8.29 11.05 -3.84
N ILE A 75 7.80 9.89 -3.41
CA ILE A 75 6.77 9.13 -4.09
C ILE A 75 5.44 9.87 -4.13
N GLY A 76 5.02 10.46 -3.02
CA GLY A 76 3.82 11.31 -2.99
C GLY A 76 3.91 12.44 -4.01
N GLY A 77 5.06 13.11 -4.10
CA GLY A 77 5.33 14.15 -5.10
C GLY A 77 5.33 13.62 -6.54
N LEU A 78 5.93 12.47 -6.79
CA LEU A 78 5.96 11.82 -8.10
C LEU A 78 4.55 11.50 -8.59
N ILE A 79 3.72 10.92 -7.74
CA ILE A 79 2.34 10.55 -8.08
C ILE A 79 1.51 11.80 -8.38
N ALA A 80 1.56 12.81 -7.51
CA ALA A 80 0.88 14.09 -7.75
C ALA A 80 1.31 14.74 -9.07
N THR A 81 2.58 14.56 -9.45
CA THR A 81 3.12 15.04 -10.73
C THR A 81 2.58 14.24 -11.92
N ILE A 82 2.55 12.91 -11.84
CA ILE A 82 2.00 12.02 -12.88
C ILE A 82 0.51 12.32 -13.13
N GLU A 83 -0.26 12.53 -12.06
CA GLU A 83 -1.68 12.89 -12.14
C GLU A 83 -1.86 14.25 -12.81
N LYS A 84 -1.12 15.28 -12.34
CA LYS A 84 -1.21 16.63 -12.90
C LYS A 84 -0.79 16.70 -14.37
N LEU A 85 0.26 15.98 -14.76
CA LEU A 85 0.76 15.90 -16.14
C LEU A 85 -0.12 15.05 -17.07
N GLY A 86 -1.17 14.40 -16.55
CA GLY A 86 -2.09 13.60 -17.36
C GLY A 86 -1.56 12.23 -17.76
N GLY A 87 -0.60 11.69 -17.01
CA GLY A 87 -0.10 10.32 -17.22
C GLY A 87 -1.19 9.27 -17.02
N VAL A 88 -2.02 9.45 -15.98
CA VAL A 88 -3.17 8.57 -15.69
C VAL A 88 -4.17 8.60 -16.85
N ARG A 89 -4.55 9.80 -17.31
CA ARG A 89 -5.46 10.00 -18.47
C ARG A 89 -4.93 9.34 -19.74
N GLY A 90 -3.65 9.56 -20.05
CA GLY A 90 -3.00 8.97 -21.22
C GLY A 90 -2.92 7.44 -21.15
N PHE A 91 -2.73 6.86 -19.96
CA PHE A 91 -2.70 5.41 -19.77
C PHE A 91 -4.08 4.76 -19.96
N ILE A 92 -5.13 5.37 -19.42
CA ILE A 92 -6.52 4.94 -19.65
C ILE A 92 -6.81 4.90 -21.15
N HIS A 93 -6.42 5.94 -21.89
CA HIS A 93 -6.62 6.02 -23.33
C HIS A 93 -5.87 4.90 -24.08
N LEU A 94 -4.61 4.63 -23.73
CA LEU A 94 -3.83 3.53 -24.32
C LEU A 94 -4.54 2.18 -24.14
N LEU A 95 -5.07 1.92 -22.94
CA LEU A 95 -5.82 0.68 -22.66
C LEU A 95 -7.11 0.59 -23.48
N GLN A 96 -7.79 1.72 -23.69
CA GLN A 96 -9.00 1.81 -24.50
C GLN A 96 -8.72 1.58 -26.00
N GLU A 97 -7.69 2.23 -26.56
CA GLU A 97 -7.29 2.07 -27.97
C GLU A 97 -6.85 0.64 -28.28
N ARG A 98 -6.08 0.03 -27.38
CA ARG A 98 -5.51 -1.30 -27.58
C ARG A 98 -6.52 -2.44 -27.37
N LYS A 99 -7.75 -2.15 -26.89
CA LYS A 99 -8.78 -3.15 -26.54
C LYS A 99 -8.28 -4.29 -25.65
N TRP A 100 -7.27 -4.05 -24.79
CA TRP A 100 -6.70 -5.10 -23.95
C TRP A 100 -7.70 -5.60 -22.90
N VAL A 101 -8.53 -4.69 -22.37
CA VAL A 101 -9.57 -4.99 -21.40
C VAL A 101 -10.92 -4.93 -22.09
N THR A 102 -11.51 -6.09 -22.37
CA THR A 102 -12.78 -6.24 -23.12
C THR A 102 -13.98 -6.61 -22.27
N GLY A 103 -13.85 -6.65 -20.93
CA GLY A 103 -14.95 -7.01 -20.04
C GLY A 103 -14.64 -6.85 -18.54
N PRO A 104 -15.65 -7.03 -17.67
CA PRO A 104 -15.54 -6.83 -16.22
C PRO A 104 -14.50 -7.75 -15.58
N GLY A 105 -14.45 -9.03 -15.95
CA GLY A 105 -13.46 -9.97 -15.42
C GLY A 105 -12.02 -9.59 -15.79
N ARG A 106 -11.78 -9.14 -17.03
CA ARG A 106 -10.45 -8.67 -17.45
C ARG A 106 -10.04 -7.39 -16.73
N ALA A 107 -10.98 -6.51 -16.41
CA ALA A 107 -10.70 -5.31 -15.63
C ALA A 107 -10.27 -5.67 -14.20
N GLN A 108 -10.96 -6.62 -13.58
CA GLN A 108 -10.60 -7.14 -12.26
C GLN A 108 -9.23 -7.84 -12.24
N TRP A 109 -8.95 -8.69 -13.23
CA TRP A 109 -7.63 -9.32 -13.37
C TRP A 109 -6.52 -8.33 -13.69
N LEU A 110 -6.80 -7.25 -14.42
CA LEU A 110 -5.84 -6.16 -14.59
C LEU A 110 -5.50 -5.53 -13.25
N ALA A 111 -6.50 -5.16 -12.45
CA ALA A 111 -6.30 -4.57 -11.12
C ALA A 111 -5.46 -5.49 -10.23
N PHE A 112 -5.81 -6.78 -10.19
CA PHE A 112 -5.08 -7.80 -9.45
C PHE A 112 -3.62 -7.91 -9.94
N GLY A 113 -3.41 -8.04 -11.25
CA GLY A 113 -2.08 -8.18 -11.85
C GLY A 113 -1.22 -6.94 -11.65
N THR A 114 -1.80 -5.74 -11.74
CA THR A 114 -1.09 -4.50 -11.41
C THR A 114 -0.65 -4.48 -9.95
N GLY A 115 -1.50 -4.95 -9.03
CA GLY A 115 -1.13 -5.08 -7.62
C GLY A 115 0.06 -6.03 -7.40
N VAL A 116 0.02 -7.20 -8.06
CA VAL A 116 1.10 -8.20 -7.98
C VAL A 116 2.41 -7.71 -8.58
N VAL A 117 2.37 -6.97 -9.70
CA VAL A 117 3.58 -6.49 -10.40
C VAL A 117 4.22 -5.29 -9.72
N VAL A 118 3.41 -4.39 -9.15
CA VAL A 118 3.88 -3.15 -8.52
C VAL A 118 4.03 -3.37 -7.01
N PHE A 119 4.83 -4.36 -6.59
CA PHE A 119 4.95 -4.80 -5.19
C PHE A 119 6.01 -4.04 -4.35
N ILE A 120 6.50 -2.92 -4.87
CA ILE A 120 7.65 -2.17 -4.30
C ILE A 120 7.27 -1.53 -2.96
N GLU A 121 6.09 -0.94 -2.90
CA GLU A 121 5.54 -0.33 -1.70
C GLU A 121 4.02 -0.30 -1.81
N SER A 122 3.35 -0.63 -0.70
CA SER A 122 1.91 -0.82 -0.61
C SER A 122 1.05 0.38 -1.03
N ASN A 123 1.41 1.61 -0.63
CA ASN A 123 0.68 2.82 -0.99
C ASN A 123 0.83 3.12 -2.49
N ILE A 124 2.01 2.94 -3.07
CA ILE A 124 2.25 3.03 -4.52
C ILE A 124 1.36 2.04 -5.26
N THR A 125 1.34 0.79 -4.80
CA THR A 125 0.50 -0.26 -5.38
C THR A 125 -0.97 0.15 -5.40
N LEU A 126 -1.49 0.61 -4.26
CA LEU A 126 -2.88 1.05 -4.11
C LEU A 126 -3.22 2.21 -5.05
N LEU A 127 -2.36 3.21 -5.10
CA LEU A 127 -2.56 4.42 -5.91
C LEU A 127 -2.52 4.09 -7.41
N ILE A 128 -1.50 3.35 -7.87
CA ILE A 128 -1.35 2.99 -9.28
C ILE A 128 -2.46 2.04 -9.72
N ALA A 129 -2.69 0.95 -8.99
CA ALA A 129 -3.74 -0.01 -9.33
C ALA A 129 -5.13 0.64 -9.30
N GLY A 130 -5.38 1.53 -8.33
CA GLY A 130 -6.61 2.31 -8.22
C GLY A 130 -6.80 3.27 -9.39
N ALA A 131 -5.80 4.10 -9.70
CA ALA A 131 -5.86 5.08 -10.79
C ALA A 131 -6.06 4.43 -12.16
N ILE A 132 -5.39 3.29 -12.40
CA ILE A 132 -5.51 2.52 -13.64
C ILE A 132 -6.88 1.86 -13.76
N SER A 133 -7.35 1.23 -12.69
CA SER A 133 -8.45 0.27 -12.77
C SER A 133 -9.81 0.92 -12.55
N ARG A 134 -9.88 2.02 -11.77
CA ARG A 134 -11.14 2.70 -11.46
C ARG A 134 -11.95 3.10 -12.70
N PRO A 135 -11.38 3.71 -13.74
CA PRO A 135 -12.13 4.06 -14.96
C PRO A 135 -12.65 2.84 -15.71
N LEU A 136 -11.92 1.72 -15.67
CA LEU A 136 -12.35 0.46 -16.28
C LEU A 136 -13.48 -0.19 -15.49
N PHE A 137 -13.41 -0.16 -14.16
CA PHE A 137 -14.47 -0.66 -13.29
C PHE A 137 -15.75 0.15 -13.47
N ASP A 138 -15.66 1.48 -13.51
CA ASP A 138 -16.80 2.34 -13.76
C ASP A 138 -17.42 2.06 -15.15
N ARG A 139 -16.60 1.91 -16.21
CA ARG A 139 -17.06 1.55 -17.56
C ARG A 139 -17.78 0.21 -17.63
N TYR A 140 -17.23 -0.82 -16.97
CA TYR A 140 -17.79 -2.17 -16.96
C TYR A 140 -18.81 -2.41 -15.83
N ARG A 141 -19.22 -1.34 -15.13
CA ARG A 141 -20.20 -1.37 -14.03
C ARG A 141 -19.82 -2.37 -12.92
N VAL A 142 -18.54 -2.46 -12.62
CA VAL A 142 -18.02 -3.19 -11.45
C VAL A 142 -17.95 -2.22 -10.27
N SER A 143 -18.43 -2.63 -9.11
CA SER A 143 -18.48 -1.78 -7.93
C SER A 143 -17.09 -1.32 -7.47
N ARG A 144 -17.00 -0.06 -7.01
CA ARG A 144 -15.74 0.53 -6.51
C ARG A 144 -15.28 -0.13 -5.21
N GLU A 145 -16.19 -0.75 -4.48
CA GLU A 145 -15.92 -1.57 -3.31
C GLU A 145 -15.18 -2.87 -3.69
N LYS A 146 -15.59 -3.51 -4.79
CA LYS A 146 -14.87 -4.68 -5.31
C LYS A 146 -13.49 -4.29 -5.81
N LEU A 147 -13.35 -3.11 -6.43
CA LEU A 147 -12.03 -2.56 -6.77
C LEU A 147 -11.18 -2.37 -5.52
N ALA A 148 -11.71 -1.70 -4.49
CA ALA A 148 -11.01 -1.44 -3.24
C ALA A 148 -10.54 -2.74 -2.57
N TYR A 149 -11.39 -3.76 -2.56
CA TYR A 149 -11.04 -5.10 -2.08
C TYR A 149 -9.88 -5.72 -2.87
N ILE A 150 -9.92 -5.67 -4.21
CA ILE A 150 -8.87 -6.26 -5.06
C ILE A 150 -7.52 -5.57 -4.84
N ILE A 151 -7.50 -4.23 -4.85
CA ILE A 151 -6.25 -3.48 -4.67
C ILE A 151 -5.67 -3.63 -3.26
N ASP A 152 -6.52 -3.71 -2.23
CA ASP A 152 -6.08 -3.94 -0.85
C ASP A 152 -5.51 -5.34 -0.66
N ALA A 153 -6.21 -6.37 -1.14
CA ALA A 153 -5.78 -7.76 -1.05
C ALA A 153 -4.52 -8.07 -1.86
N THR A 154 -4.14 -7.22 -2.81
CA THR A 154 -2.93 -7.39 -3.64
C THR A 154 -1.82 -6.41 -3.30
N SER A 155 -2.06 -5.40 -2.48
CA SER A 155 -1.04 -4.43 -2.05
C SER A 155 -0.22 -4.98 -0.89
N ALA A 156 -0.67 -4.81 0.35
CA ALA A 156 0.10 -5.21 1.53
C ALA A 156 0.43 -6.71 1.58
N PRO A 157 -0.49 -7.64 1.22
CA PRO A 157 -0.18 -9.07 1.19
C PRO A 157 0.97 -9.44 0.26
N ILE A 158 0.98 -8.94 -0.98
CA ILE A 158 2.06 -9.24 -1.93
C ILE A 158 3.37 -8.61 -1.46
N CYS A 159 3.33 -7.40 -0.90
CA CYS A 159 4.53 -6.77 -0.36
C CYS A 159 5.20 -7.59 0.74
N VAL A 160 4.43 -8.29 1.59
CA VAL A 160 5.04 -9.13 2.64
C VAL A 160 5.52 -10.49 2.09
N LEU A 161 4.93 -10.97 0.98
CA LEU A 161 5.31 -12.24 0.35
C LEU A 161 6.56 -12.15 -0.52
N ILE A 162 6.93 -10.95 -0.99
CA ILE A 162 8.11 -10.75 -1.84
C ILE A 162 9.16 -10.00 -1.02
N PRO A 163 10.30 -10.63 -0.67
CA PRO A 163 11.28 -10.04 0.23
C PRO A 163 12.06 -8.87 -0.37
N LEU A 164 12.01 -8.73 -1.68
CA LEU A 164 12.72 -7.71 -2.45
C LEU A 164 11.88 -6.44 -2.55
N ASN A 165 11.56 -5.80 -1.41
CA ASN A 165 10.89 -4.50 -1.36
C ASN A 165 11.12 -3.77 -0.02
N ALA A 166 10.45 -2.63 0.18
CA ALA A 166 10.56 -1.82 1.39
C ALA A 166 10.12 -2.58 2.67
N TRP A 167 9.05 -3.38 2.59
CA TRP A 167 8.54 -4.16 3.72
C TRP A 167 9.47 -5.31 4.12
N GLY A 168 10.04 -6.00 3.14
CA GLY A 168 11.05 -7.02 3.39
C GLY A 168 12.27 -6.46 4.11
N ALA A 169 12.73 -5.27 3.73
CA ALA A 169 13.84 -4.58 4.40
C ALA A 169 13.54 -4.27 5.88
N VAL A 170 12.32 -3.79 6.17
CA VAL A 170 11.88 -3.53 7.55
C VAL A 170 11.86 -4.83 8.37
N ILE A 171 11.28 -5.90 7.85
CA ILE A 171 11.23 -7.20 8.55
C ILE A 171 12.64 -7.72 8.82
N VAL A 172 13.53 -7.69 7.82
CA VAL A 172 14.94 -8.09 7.97
C VAL A 172 15.65 -7.25 9.03
N SER A 173 15.44 -5.93 9.05
CA SER A 173 16.00 -5.03 10.05
C SER A 173 15.49 -5.33 11.47
N LEU A 174 14.20 -5.62 11.62
CA LEU A 174 13.60 -6.00 12.90
C LEU A 174 14.13 -7.35 13.40
N LEU A 175 14.29 -8.34 12.51
CA LEU A 175 14.88 -9.62 12.86
C LEU A 175 16.35 -9.47 13.27
N ALA A 176 17.12 -8.67 12.54
CA ALA A 176 18.52 -8.38 12.85
C ALA A 176 18.68 -7.68 14.22
N SER A 177 17.87 -6.64 14.48
CA SER A 177 17.87 -5.93 15.77
C SER A 177 17.39 -6.79 16.95
N SER A 178 16.64 -7.85 16.68
CA SER A 178 16.21 -8.84 17.68
C SER A 178 17.27 -9.91 17.97
N GLY A 179 18.44 -9.87 17.30
CA GLY A 179 19.54 -10.82 17.51
C GLY A 179 19.39 -12.16 16.81
N ILE A 180 18.53 -12.25 15.79
CA ILE A 180 18.34 -13.49 15.00
C ILE A 180 19.49 -13.63 14.00
N GLU A 181 20.14 -14.79 14.01
CA GLU A 181 21.16 -15.16 13.01
C GLU A 181 20.49 -15.43 11.65
N ASN A 182 21.13 -14.97 10.56
CA ASN A 182 20.63 -15.04 9.18
C ASN A 182 19.17 -14.55 9.01
N PRO A 183 18.87 -13.27 9.29
CA PRO A 183 17.52 -12.69 9.20
C PRO A 183 16.78 -12.94 7.88
N ILE A 184 17.51 -12.96 6.75
CA ILE A 184 16.94 -13.13 5.42
C ILE A 184 16.45 -14.55 5.21
N ASP A 185 17.25 -15.56 5.58
CA ASP A 185 16.86 -16.96 5.46
C ASP A 185 15.65 -17.28 6.33
N VAL A 186 15.64 -16.72 7.55
CA VAL A 186 14.49 -16.84 8.46
C VAL A 186 13.25 -16.19 7.85
N PHE A 187 13.37 -15.00 7.28
CA PHE A 187 12.25 -14.34 6.62
C PHE A 187 11.74 -15.15 5.43
N ILE A 188 12.62 -15.62 4.53
CA ILE A 188 12.23 -16.44 3.37
C ILE A 188 11.53 -17.72 3.82
N GLY A 189 12.05 -18.41 4.85
CA GLY A 189 11.41 -19.58 5.43
C GLY A 189 10.04 -19.28 6.04
N ALA A 190 9.86 -18.08 6.61
CA ALA A 190 8.61 -17.64 7.22
C ALA A 190 7.54 -17.19 6.21
N ILE A 191 7.89 -16.90 4.94
CA ILE A 191 6.92 -16.50 3.90
C ILE A 191 5.80 -17.53 3.76
N LEU A 192 6.14 -18.83 3.79
CA LEU A 192 5.16 -19.92 3.68
C LEU A 192 4.23 -20.03 4.89
N LEU A 193 4.64 -19.48 6.04
CA LEU A 193 3.85 -19.42 7.26
C LEU A 193 2.96 -18.17 7.30
N ASN A 194 3.06 -17.27 6.32
CA ASN A 194 2.22 -16.08 6.23
C ASN A 194 0.85 -16.41 5.63
N PHE A 195 0.08 -17.22 6.37
CA PHE A 195 -1.21 -17.74 5.92
C PHE A 195 -2.18 -16.62 5.55
N TYR A 196 -2.20 -15.51 6.29
CA TYR A 196 -3.06 -14.37 5.98
C TYR A 196 -2.76 -13.81 4.59
N ALA A 197 -1.50 -13.49 4.28
CA ALA A 197 -1.15 -12.90 3.00
C ALA A 197 -1.44 -13.86 1.84
N ILE A 198 -1.09 -15.14 2.01
CA ILE A 198 -1.36 -16.19 1.02
C ILE A 198 -2.86 -16.33 0.78
N PHE A 199 -3.66 -16.49 1.84
CA PHE A 199 -5.10 -16.65 1.71
C PHE A 199 -5.78 -15.39 1.16
N ALA A 200 -5.36 -14.19 1.55
CA ALA A 200 -5.92 -12.94 1.03
C ALA A 200 -5.78 -12.87 -0.50
N VAL A 201 -4.58 -13.17 -1.02
CA VAL A 201 -4.30 -13.18 -2.46
C VAL A 201 -5.08 -14.28 -3.17
N LEU A 202 -5.08 -15.51 -2.63
CA LEU A 202 -5.78 -16.65 -3.22
C LEU A 202 -7.31 -16.46 -3.22
N VAL A 203 -7.88 -15.98 -2.12
CA VAL A 203 -9.32 -15.71 -2.00
C VAL A 203 -9.70 -14.54 -2.92
N CYS A 204 -8.87 -13.51 -3.05
CA CYS A 204 -9.09 -12.44 -4.02
C CYS A 204 -9.12 -12.98 -5.46
N ALA A 205 -8.13 -13.79 -5.84
CA ALA A 205 -8.10 -14.45 -7.15
C ALA A 205 -9.33 -15.35 -7.38
N LEU A 206 -9.75 -16.10 -6.36
CA LEU A 206 -10.94 -16.95 -6.41
C LEU A 206 -12.21 -16.12 -6.59
N VAL A 207 -12.36 -15.00 -5.87
CA VAL A 207 -13.50 -14.07 -5.98
C VAL A 207 -13.59 -13.50 -7.40
N ILE A 208 -12.46 -13.12 -8.00
CA ILE A 208 -12.42 -12.63 -9.38
C ILE A 208 -12.79 -13.75 -10.37
N TRP A 209 -12.26 -14.95 -10.17
CA TRP A 209 -12.49 -16.09 -11.07
C TRP A 209 -13.93 -16.62 -11.04
N SER A 210 -14.51 -16.72 -9.84
CA SER A 210 -15.87 -17.24 -9.62
C SER A 210 -16.96 -16.16 -9.74
N ASP A 211 -16.56 -14.89 -9.88
CA ASP A 211 -17.42 -13.70 -9.78
C ASP A 211 -18.35 -13.74 -8.55
N PHE A 212 -17.82 -14.25 -7.43
CA PHE A 212 -18.61 -14.55 -6.25
C PHE A 212 -18.69 -13.35 -5.32
N ASP A 213 -19.84 -12.66 -5.33
CA ASP A 213 -20.12 -11.52 -4.45
C ASP A 213 -21.00 -11.94 -3.26
N ILE A 214 -20.49 -11.78 -2.03
CA ILE A 214 -21.19 -12.15 -0.79
C ILE A 214 -21.66 -10.89 -0.04
N GLY A 215 -22.85 -10.97 0.56
CA GLY A 215 -23.31 -10.00 1.55
C GLY A 215 -23.32 -8.55 1.03
N PRO A 216 -22.64 -7.60 1.71
CA PRO A 216 -22.58 -6.20 1.30
C PRO A 216 -22.01 -6.01 -0.11
N MET A 217 -21.07 -6.86 -0.55
CA MET A 217 -20.47 -6.75 -1.88
C MET A 217 -21.51 -6.99 -2.98
N ARG A 218 -22.42 -7.95 -2.78
CA ARG A 218 -23.50 -8.23 -3.73
C ARG A 218 -24.47 -7.05 -3.86
N ALA A 219 -24.76 -6.37 -2.74
CA ALA A 219 -25.58 -5.16 -2.75
C ALA A 219 -24.88 -4.01 -3.49
N ALA A 220 -23.58 -3.82 -3.26
CA ALA A 220 -22.77 -2.84 -3.98
C ALA A 220 -22.76 -3.12 -5.49
N GLN A 221 -22.57 -4.38 -5.90
CA GLN A 221 -22.54 -4.77 -7.30
C GLN A 221 -23.90 -4.55 -7.99
N LYS A 222 -25.02 -4.90 -7.32
CA LYS A 222 -26.37 -4.62 -7.82
C LYS A 222 -26.60 -3.12 -8.03
N ARG A 223 -26.18 -2.30 -7.06
CA ARG A 223 -26.28 -0.83 -7.10
C ARG A 223 -25.49 -0.25 -8.29
N THR A 224 -24.26 -0.73 -8.51
CA THR A 224 -23.45 -0.27 -9.64
C THR A 224 -24.01 -0.74 -11.00
N ALA A 225 -24.62 -1.93 -11.06
CA ALA A 225 -25.31 -2.40 -12.25
C ALA A 225 -26.51 -1.49 -12.65
N GLU A 226 -27.19 -0.91 -11.66
CA GLU A 226 -28.24 0.12 -11.84
C GLU A 226 -27.68 1.51 -12.23
N GLY A 227 -26.37 1.65 -12.40
CA GLY A 227 -25.71 2.90 -12.81
C GLY A 227 -25.37 3.86 -11.66
N LYS A 228 -25.58 3.45 -10.40
CA LYS A 228 -25.24 4.27 -9.21
C LYS A 228 -23.85 3.88 -8.73
N PHE A 229 -22.85 4.74 -8.93
CA PHE A 229 -21.46 4.48 -8.50
C PHE A 229 -21.17 4.81 -7.04
N LEU A 230 -21.95 5.69 -6.41
CA LEU A 230 -21.86 6.01 -4.97
C LEU A 230 -23.12 5.62 -4.19
N TRP A 231 -22.97 5.38 -2.89
CA TRP A 231 -24.12 5.23 -1.98
C TRP A 231 -24.81 6.58 -1.75
N PRO A 232 -26.11 6.60 -1.43
CA PRO A 232 -26.87 7.85 -1.29
C PRO A 232 -26.27 8.85 -0.29
N ASN A 233 -25.61 8.35 0.76
CA ASN A 233 -25.01 9.16 1.83
C ASN A 233 -23.47 9.08 1.83
N ALA A 234 -22.84 8.70 0.71
CA ALA A 234 -21.39 8.62 0.63
C ALA A 234 -20.78 10.02 0.50
N THR A 235 -19.80 10.33 1.34
CA THR A 235 -18.91 11.49 1.18
C THR A 235 -17.66 11.05 0.43
N PRO A 236 -17.52 11.35 -0.88
CA PRO A 236 -16.34 10.95 -1.63
C PRO A 236 -15.10 11.68 -1.10
N MET A 237 -14.02 10.94 -0.88
CA MET A 237 -12.72 11.49 -0.44
C MET A 237 -12.05 12.36 -1.51
N VAL A 238 -12.39 12.14 -2.78
CA VAL A 238 -11.89 12.89 -3.93
C VAL A 238 -13.09 13.41 -4.67
N ASP A 239 -13.08 14.70 -5.00
CA ASP A 239 -14.18 15.36 -5.70
C ASP A 239 -14.47 14.63 -7.03
N PRO A 240 -15.67 14.05 -7.23
CA PRO A 240 -16.04 13.38 -8.48
C PRO A 240 -15.90 14.28 -9.71
N SER A 241 -16.04 15.61 -9.54
CA SER A 241 -15.91 16.58 -10.63
C SER A 241 -14.48 16.73 -11.14
N LEU A 242 -13.47 16.49 -10.30
CA LEU A 242 -12.06 16.40 -10.75
C LEU A 242 -11.87 15.18 -11.66
N ILE A 243 -12.56 14.07 -11.38
CA ILE A 243 -12.48 12.82 -12.15
C ILE A 243 -13.24 12.92 -13.48
N GLU A 244 -14.35 13.66 -13.52
CA GLU A 244 -15.10 13.92 -14.76
C GLU A 244 -14.39 14.96 -15.66
N ALA A 245 -13.77 15.98 -15.07
CA ALA A 245 -12.92 16.93 -15.81
C ALA A 245 -11.65 16.27 -16.40
N GLU A 246 -11.19 15.15 -15.81
CA GLU A 246 -10.09 14.33 -16.33
C GLU A 246 -10.44 13.48 -17.56
N GLN A 247 -11.71 13.42 -17.98
CA GLN A 247 -12.10 12.61 -19.14
C GLN A 247 -11.97 13.36 -20.49
N SER A 248 -11.75 14.67 -20.48
CA SER A 248 -11.45 15.42 -21.70
C SER A 248 -9.96 15.27 -22.03
N ARG A 249 -9.65 14.40 -23.00
CA ARG A 249 -8.29 14.19 -23.52
C ARG A 249 -7.65 15.52 -23.91
N GLN A 250 -6.52 15.84 -23.29
CA GLN A 250 -5.64 16.90 -23.75
C GLN A 250 -4.59 16.30 -24.71
N PRO A 251 -4.12 17.04 -25.73
CA PRO A 251 -3.11 16.55 -26.66
C PRO A 251 -1.80 16.08 -25.99
N GLN A 252 -1.52 16.60 -24.80
CA GLN A 252 -0.35 16.32 -23.99
C GLN A 252 -0.47 15.06 -23.12
N ASP A 253 -1.68 14.51 -22.94
CA ASP A 253 -1.89 13.31 -22.13
C ASP A 253 -1.24 12.10 -22.82
N SER A 254 -0.33 11.41 -22.12
CA SER A 254 0.43 10.29 -22.67
C SER A 254 0.65 9.21 -21.62
N ALA A 255 0.35 7.95 -22.00
CA ALA A 255 0.62 6.78 -21.16
C ALA A 255 2.08 6.69 -20.73
N LYS A 256 3.01 7.22 -21.54
CA LYS A 256 4.45 7.23 -21.22
C LYS A 256 4.77 8.04 -19.96
N LEU A 257 4.00 9.09 -19.66
CA LEU A 257 4.19 9.93 -18.48
C LEU A 257 3.88 9.18 -17.17
N MET A 258 3.11 8.09 -17.25
CA MET A 258 2.88 7.18 -16.13
C MET A 258 3.77 5.93 -16.21
N LEU A 259 3.86 5.30 -17.38
CA LEU A 259 4.61 4.06 -17.55
C LEU A 259 6.10 4.22 -17.30
N LEU A 260 6.73 5.31 -17.76
CA LEU A 260 8.17 5.50 -17.60
C LEU A 260 8.58 5.66 -16.12
N PRO A 261 7.96 6.54 -15.32
CA PRO A 261 8.31 6.63 -13.90
C PRO A 261 8.01 5.35 -13.12
N VAL A 262 6.90 4.68 -13.40
CA VAL A 262 6.55 3.42 -12.73
C VAL A 262 7.53 2.31 -13.10
N LEU A 263 7.90 2.18 -14.38
CA LEU A 263 8.92 1.22 -14.80
C LEU A 263 10.29 1.56 -14.20
N ALA A 264 10.66 2.83 -14.14
CA ALA A 264 11.89 3.26 -13.51
C ALA A 264 11.92 2.86 -12.03
N LEU A 265 10.81 3.02 -11.31
CA LEU A 265 10.66 2.61 -9.91
C LEU A 265 10.71 1.07 -9.73
N VAL A 266 10.03 0.33 -10.61
CA VAL A 266 10.04 -1.15 -10.59
C VAL A 266 11.42 -1.70 -10.87
N LEU A 267 12.17 -1.07 -11.77
CA LEU A 267 13.52 -1.51 -12.14
C LEU A 267 14.59 -0.97 -11.19
N SER A 268 14.39 0.20 -10.57
CA SER A 268 15.37 0.78 -9.64
C SER A 268 15.56 -0.10 -8.42
N MET A 269 14.51 -0.79 -7.95
CA MET A 269 14.60 -1.59 -6.74
C MET A 269 15.55 -2.81 -6.90
N PRO A 270 15.38 -3.71 -7.90
CA PRO A 270 16.35 -4.78 -8.14
C PRO A 270 17.75 -4.27 -8.49
N LEU A 271 17.85 -3.18 -9.26
CA LEU A 271 19.15 -2.59 -9.61
C LEU A 271 19.85 -2.02 -8.37
N GLY A 272 19.11 -1.34 -7.51
CA GLY A 272 19.59 -0.79 -6.24
C GLY A 272 20.05 -1.91 -5.32
N LEU A 273 19.30 -3.01 -5.22
CA LEU A 273 19.71 -4.16 -4.41
C LEU A 273 21.00 -4.79 -4.95
N PHE A 274 21.11 -4.92 -6.27
CA PHE A 274 22.30 -5.48 -6.90
C PHE A 274 23.53 -4.60 -6.67
N ILE A 275 23.38 -3.28 -6.79
CA ILE A 275 24.48 -2.32 -6.58
C ILE A 275 24.86 -2.25 -5.11
N THR A 276 23.88 -2.16 -4.20
CA THR A 276 24.12 -2.05 -2.76
C THR A 276 24.59 -3.37 -2.14
N GLY A 277 24.30 -4.50 -2.77
CA GLY A 277 24.75 -5.83 -2.36
C GLY A 277 25.99 -6.32 -3.10
N GLU A 278 26.76 -5.43 -3.74
CA GLU A 278 28.01 -5.75 -4.45
C GLU A 278 27.90 -6.91 -5.47
N GLY A 279 26.73 -7.05 -6.10
CA GLY A 279 26.43 -8.12 -7.06
C GLY A 279 25.55 -9.24 -6.53
N ASP A 280 25.22 -9.25 -5.23
CA ASP A 280 24.24 -10.15 -4.63
C ASP A 280 22.97 -9.37 -4.22
N LEU A 281 21.86 -9.67 -4.89
CA LEU A 281 20.55 -9.05 -4.61
C LEU A 281 20.07 -9.26 -3.17
N THR A 282 20.48 -10.36 -2.54
CA THR A 282 20.07 -10.70 -1.17
C THR A 282 20.87 -9.94 -0.12
N ALA A 283 22.10 -9.53 -0.43
CA ALA A 283 22.92 -8.70 0.45
C ALA A 283 22.60 -7.20 0.33
N GLY A 284 21.77 -6.82 -0.63
CA GLY A 284 21.42 -5.43 -0.91
C GLY A 284 20.62 -4.76 0.20
N SER A 285 20.89 -3.47 0.41
CA SER A 285 20.13 -2.66 1.37
C SER A 285 18.81 -2.20 0.74
N GLY A 286 17.70 -2.82 1.13
CA GLY A 286 16.37 -2.42 0.62
C GLY A 286 16.02 -0.95 0.91
N SER A 287 16.37 -0.42 2.09
CA SER A 287 16.11 0.99 2.44
C SER A 287 16.83 1.99 1.51
N THR A 288 18.02 1.64 1.02
CA THR A 288 18.79 2.47 0.08
C THR A 288 18.34 2.24 -1.36
N SER A 289 17.95 1.01 -1.70
CA SER A 289 17.55 0.61 -3.06
C SER A 289 16.20 1.15 -3.49
N VAL A 290 15.37 1.51 -2.51
CA VAL A 290 14.03 2.06 -2.71
C VAL A 290 14.07 3.57 -2.97
N LEU A 291 15.14 4.28 -2.54
CA LEU A 291 15.40 5.69 -2.88
C LEU A 291 15.99 5.85 -4.29
#